data_AF-A0A2E5HLG2-F1
#
_entry.id   AF-A0A2E5HLG2-F1
#
_cell.length_a   1.000
_cell.length_b   1.000
_cell.length_c   1.000
_cell.angle_alpha   90.00
_cell.angle_beta   90.00
_cell.angle_gamma   90.00
#
_symmetry.space_group_name_H-M   'P 1'
#
loop_
_entity.id
_entity.type
_entity.pdbx_description
1 polymer ?
#
loop_
_entity_poly.entity_id
_entity_poly.type
_entity_poly.pdbx_seq_one_letter_code
_entity_poly.pdbx_strand_id
1 'polypeptide(L)'
;MIELPQVAQRLRDAFGDDADTDAITELATDWLREAGGGATHDATLQILFDDLRDDLARHSPDDLLTRYVVERRVRALSRRSLALGEQVLAGELSDDDARSAGEALLNEVEALSPQVKALTDDDPFVRALKKTFQQVSLEALYAIHREVMSARLQALDAEASDEAPPQVW
;
A
#
# COMPACT_ATOMS: atom_id res chain seq x y z
N MET A 1 -1.75 -14.68 -22.76
CA MET A 1 -2.35 -13.81 -21.75
C MET A 1 -2.86 -14.71 -20.64
N ILE A 2 -2.18 -14.66 -19.51
CA ILE A 2 -2.50 -15.43 -18.34
C ILE A 2 -3.65 -14.73 -17.60
N GLU A 3 -4.69 -15.47 -17.22
CA GLU A 3 -5.90 -14.94 -16.59
C GLU A 3 -5.92 -15.21 -15.07
N LEU A 4 -6.82 -14.53 -14.34
CA LEU A 4 -6.94 -14.64 -12.88
C LEU A 4 -6.97 -16.07 -12.35
N PRO A 5 -7.77 -17.01 -12.91
CA PRO A 5 -7.78 -18.39 -12.41
C PRO A 5 -6.42 -19.09 -12.54
N GLN A 6 -5.65 -18.74 -13.57
CA GLN A 6 -4.35 -19.36 -13.86
C GLN A 6 -3.26 -18.79 -12.94
N VAL A 7 -3.25 -17.47 -12.69
CA VAL A 7 -2.35 -16.85 -11.71
C VAL A 7 -2.66 -17.39 -10.31
N ALA A 8 -3.94 -17.41 -9.92
CA ALA A 8 -4.37 -17.90 -8.61
C ALA A 8 -4.03 -19.39 -8.42
N GLN A 9 -4.12 -20.21 -9.47
CA GLN A 9 -3.70 -21.61 -9.39
C GLN A 9 -2.19 -21.72 -9.17
N ARG A 10 -1.37 -20.99 -9.95
CA ARG A 10 0.10 -21.02 -9.78
C ARG A 10 0.54 -20.54 -8.40
N LEU A 11 -0.15 -19.53 -7.84
CA LEU A 11 0.10 -19.08 -6.48
C LEU A 11 -0.30 -20.16 -5.46
N ARG A 12 -1.45 -20.84 -5.63
CA ARG A 12 -1.81 -22.00 -4.80
C ARG A 12 -0.78 -23.12 -4.88
N ASP A 13 -0.29 -23.44 -6.07
CA ASP A 13 0.76 -24.45 -6.25
C ASP A 13 2.07 -24.07 -5.53
N ALA A 14 2.36 -22.76 -5.42
CA ALA A 14 3.55 -22.24 -4.75
C ALA A 14 3.41 -22.16 -3.22
N PHE A 15 2.24 -21.74 -2.73
CA PHE A 15 1.96 -21.55 -1.30
C PHE A 15 1.40 -22.81 -0.60
N GLY A 16 0.89 -23.77 -1.37
CA GLY A 16 0.26 -25.00 -0.89
C GLY A 16 -1.27 -24.96 -0.96
N ASP A 17 -1.89 -26.16 -0.99
CA ASP A 17 -3.34 -26.32 -1.11
C ASP A 17 -4.15 -25.78 0.09
N ASP A 18 -3.50 -25.69 1.26
CA ASP A 18 -4.10 -25.15 2.49
C ASP A 18 -3.97 -23.62 2.60
N ALA A 19 -3.36 -22.96 1.61
CA ALA A 19 -3.19 -21.51 1.62
C ALA A 19 -4.55 -20.78 1.59
N ASP A 20 -4.63 -19.67 2.32
CA ASP A 20 -5.83 -18.84 2.39
C ASP A 20 -6.25 -18.40 0.97
N THR A 21 -7.43 -18.87 0.55
CA THR A 21 -7.95 -18.66 -0.81
C THR A 21 -8.24 -17.19 -1.10
N ASP A 22 -8.66 -16.41 -0.11
CA ASP A 22 -8.94 -14.99 -0.26
C ASP A 22 -7.63 -14.22 -0.42
N ALA A 23 -6.61 -14.56 0.39
CA ALA A 23 -5.27 -14.01 0.27
C ALA A 23 -4.64 -14.29 -1.11
N ILE A 24 -4.77 -15.52 -1.61
CA ILE A 24 -4.29 -15.90 -2.95
C ILE A 24 -5.02 -15.11 -4.03
N THR A 25 -6.34 -14.99 -3.92
CA THR A 25 -7.17 -14.28 -4.91
C THR A 25 -6.83 -12.78 -4.93
N GLU A 26 -6.62 -12.18 -3.75
CA GLU A 26 -6.18 -10.80 -3.60
C GLU A 26 -4.81 -10.58 -4.27
N LEU A 27 -3.83 -11.45 -3.98
CA LEU A 27 -2.49 -11.38 -4.56
C LEU A 27 -2.51 -11.57 -6.09
N ALA A 28 -3.26 -12.57 -6.58
CA ALA A 28 -3.40 -12.85 -8.01
C ALA A 28 -4.00 -11.66 -8.77
N THR A 29 -5.05 -11.05 -8.21
CA THR A 29 -5.71 -9.89 -8.79
C THR A 29 -4.77 -8.70 -8.87
N ASP A 30 -3.96 -8.48 -7.84
CA ASP A 30 -2.99 -7.39 -7.81
C ASP A 30 -1.85 -7.61 -8.82
N TRP A 31 -1.33 -8.84 -8.92
CA TRP A 31 -0.28 -9.17 -9.89
C TRP A 31 -0.74 -8.98 -11.34
N LEU A 32 -2.00 -9.30 -11.64
CA LEU A 32 -2.57 -9.05 -12.95
C LEU A 32 -2.72 -7.55 -13.24
N ARG A 33 -3.10 -6.76 -12.22
CA ARG A 33 -3.13 -5.30 -12.33
C ARG A 33 -1.73 -4.74 -12.60
N GLU A 34 -0.73 -5.24 -11.89
CA GLU A 34 0.68 -4.80 -12.03
C GLU A 34 1.26 -5.20 -13.38
N ALA A 35 0.95 -6.40 -13.87
CA ALA A 35 1.34 -6.83 -15.21
C ALA A 35 0.66 -6.03 -16.33
N GLY A 36 -0.42 -5.30 -16.01
CA GLY A 36 -1.15 -4.47 -16.94
C GLY A 36 -1.75 -5.28 -18.11
N GLY A 37 -1.95 -4.64 -19.26
CA GLY A 37 -2.30 -5.31 -20.50
C GLY A 37 -1.23 -5.10 -21.57
N GLY A 38 -1.10 -6.02 -22.53
CA GLY A 38 -0.26 -5.84 -23.71
C GLY A 38 0.94 -6.79 -23.80
N ALA A 39 1.94 -6.39 -24.59
CA ALA A 39 3.02 -7.29 -25.02
C ALA A 39 3.96 -7.76 -23.89
N THR A 40 4.02 -7.03 -22.78
CA THR A 40 4.90 -7.34 -21.64
C THR A 40 4.19 -8.09 -20.51
N HIS A 41 2.87 -8.28 -20.59
CA HIS A 41 2.06 -8.83 -19.50
C HIS A 41 2.58 -10.17 -18.97
N ASP A 42 2.78 -11.15 -19.87
CA ASP A 42 3.25 -12.49 -19.49
C ASP A 42 4.70 -12.43 -18.94
N ALA A 43 5.53 -11.48 -19.42
CA ALA A 43 6.91 -11.31 -18.96
C ALA A 43 6.97 -10.70 -17.55
N THR A 44 6.12 -9.71 -17.25
CA THR A 44 6.02 -9.12 -15.91
C THR A 44 5.53 -10.14 -14.90
N LEU A 45 4.49 -10.93 -15.23
CA LEU A 45 4.05 -12.02 -14.36
C LEU A 45 5.16 -13.03 -14.10
N GLN A 46 5.96 -13.37 -15.11
CA GLN A 46 7.06 -14.31 -14.95
C GLN A 46 8.13 -13.78 -13.98
N ILE A 47 8.49 -12.50 -14.06
CA ILE A 47 9.41 -11.86 -13.10
C ILE A 47 8.86 -11.96 -11.67
N LEU A 48 7.58 -11.65 -11.47
CA LEU A 48 6.94 -11.73 -10.15
C LEU A 48 6.97 -13.17 -9.59
N PHE A 49 6.74 -14.18 -10.44
CA PHE A 49 6.85 -15.59 -10.03
C PHE A 49 8.30 -16.01 -9.71
N ASP A 50 9.29 -15.47 -10.43
CA ASP A 50 10.70 -15.75 -10.15
C ASP A 50 11.13 -15.12 -8.81
N ASP A 51 10.72 -13.88 -8.54
CA ASP A 51 10.95 -13.21 -7.26
C ASP A 51 10.28 -13.97 -6.10
N LEU A 52 9.03 -14.41 -6.28
CA LEU A 52 8.31 -15.24 -5.29
C LEU A 52 9.06 -16.54 -4.99
N ARG A 53 9.56 -17.21 -6.03
CA ARG A 53 10.32 -18.46 -5.86
C ARG A 53 11.61 -18.23 -5.06
N ASP A 54 12.30 -17.12 -5.32
CA ASP A 54 13.50 -16.75 -4.57
C ASP A 54 13.19 -16.37 -3.11
N ASP A 55 12.02 -15.81 -2.83
CA ASP A 55 11.57 -15.48 -1.47
C ASP A 55 11.08 -16.72 -0.71
N LEU A 56 10.37 -17.64 -1.36
CA LEU A 56 9.97 -18.94 -0.80
C LEU A 56 11.17 -19.81 -0.41
N ALA A 57 12.34 -19.61 -1.02
CA ALA A 57 13.58 -20.27 -0.61
C ALA A 57 14.13 -19.75 0.74
N ARG A 58 13.66 -18.58 1.19
CA ARG A 58 14.17 -17.86 2.38
C ARG A 58 13.13 -17.74 3.50
N HIS A 59 11.86 -17.96 3.19
CA HIS A 59 10.74 -17.71 4.10
C HIS A 59 9.73 -18.87 4.08
N SER A 60 8.98 -19.02 5.18
CA SER A 60 7.82 -19.90 5.20
C SER A 60 6.75 -19.37 4.23
N PRO A 61 6.07 -20.26 3.46
CA PRO A 61 4.95 -19.86 2.60
C PRO A 61 3.88 -19.03 3.32
N ASP A 62 3.48 -19.43 4.53
CA ASP A 62 2.43 -18.75 5.30
C ASP A 62 2.84 -17.33 5.71
N ASP A 63 4.08 -17.17 6.18
CA ASP A 63 4.64 -15.88 6.57
C ASP A 63 4.76 -14.95 5.35
N LEU A 64 5.18 -15.51 4.21
CA LEU A 64 5.39 -14.77 2.98
C LEU A 64 4.06 -14.32 2.36
N LEU A 65 3.05 -15.19 2.32
CA LEU A 65 1.71 -14.84 1.85
C LEU A 65 1.10 -13.72 2.70
N THR A 66 1.17 -13.86 4.02
CA THR A 66 0.72 -12.83 4.97
C THR A 66 1.44 -11.51 4.72
N ARG A 67 2.77 -11.55 4.59
CA ARG A 67 3.58 -10.36 4.31
C ARG A 67 3.17 -9.66 3.02
N TYR A 68 3.02 -10.38 1.91
CA TYR A 68 2.65 -9.76 0.64
C TYR A 68 1.26 -9.13 0.69
N VAL A 69 0.27 -9.83 1.27
CA VAL A 69 -1.08 -9.27 1.40
C VAL A 69 -1.07 -8.01 2.27
N VAL A 70 -0.41 -8.05 3.43
CA VAL A 70 -0.31 -6.88 4.32
C VAL A 70 0.44 -5.74 3.64
N GLU A 71 1.54 -6.01 2.95
CA GLU A 71 2.26 -5.01 2.17
C GLU A 71 1.33 -4.29 1.19
N ARG A 72 0.60 -5.06 0.39
CA ARG A 72 -0.27 -4.51 -0.66
C ARG A 72 -1.38 -3.66 -0.06
N ARG A 73 -1.99 -4.10 1.03
CA ARG A 73 -3.01 -3.34 1.76
C ARG A 73 -2.45 -2.03 2.31
N VAL A 74 -1.26 -2.04 2.91
CA VAL A 74 -0.58 -0.82 3.39
C VAL A 74 -0.24 0.12 2.22
N ARG A 75 0.28 -0.39 1.10
CA ARG A 75 0.57 0.44 -0.09
C ARG A 75 -0.70 1.07 -0.66
N ALA A 76 -1.81 0.35 -0.68
CA ALA A 76 -3.10 0.86 -1.13
C ALA A 76 -3.64 1.96 -0.20
N LEU A 77 -3.55 1.77 1.11
CA LEU A 77 -3.85 2.81 2.09
C LEU A 77 -2.96 4.03 1.92
N SER A 78 -1.65 3.81 1.72
CA SER A 78 -0.68 4.88 1.59
C SER A 78 -0.83 5.76 0.35
N ARG A 79 -1.35 5.20 -0.76
CA ARG A 79 -1.72 6.00 -1.93
C ARG A 79 -2.97 6.84 -1.66
N ARG A 80 -3.97 6.26 -1.01
CA ARG A 80 -5.23 6.95 -0.68
C ARG A 80 -5.03 8.06 0.34
N SER A 81 -4.23 7.82 1.37
CA SER A 81 -3.92 8.81 2.40
C SER A 81 -3.11 9.99 1.83
N LEU A 82 -2.20 9.73 0.90
CA LEU A 82 -1.48 10.80 0.21
C LEU A 82 -2.40 11.66 -0.64
N ALA A 83 -3.19 11.02 -1.50
CA ALA A 83 -4.10 11.73 -2.40
C ALA A 83 -5.11 12.57 -1.61
N LEU A 84 -5.60 12.04 -0.47
CA LEU A 84 -6.42 12.81 0.45
C LEU A 84 -5.64 14.01 1.01
N GLY A 85 -4.43 13.79 1.52
CA GLY A 85 -3.58 14.85 2.06
C GLY A 85 -3.24 15.94 1.04
N GLU A 86 -3.01 15.58 -0.23
CA GLU A 86 -2.80 16.51 -1.34
C GLU A 86 -4.04 17.38 -1.60
N GLN A 87 -5.24 16.78 -1.70
CA GLN A 87 -6.50 17.52 -1.85
C GLN A 87 -6.77 18.45 -0.67
N VAL A 88 -6.45 17.97 0.54
CA VAL A 88 -6.57 18.71 1.80
C VAL A 88 -5.62 19.91 1.81
N LEU A 89 -4.36 19.76 1.37
CA LEU A 89 -3.39 20.85 1.24
C LEU A 89 -3.77 21.86 0.17
N ALA A 90 -4.26 21.40 -0.98
CA ALA A 90 -4.71 22.25 -2.07
C ALA A 90 -6.02 23.00 -1.77
N GLY A 91 -6.69 22.70 -0.64
CA GLY A 91 -7.97 23.31 -0.28
C GLY A 91 -9.14 22.84 -1.15
N GLU A 92 -8.99 21.67 -1.79
CA GLU A 92 -9.99 21.09 -2.71
C GLU A 92 -11.13 20.38 -1.98
N LEU A 93 -10.97 20.12 -0.68
CA LEU A 93 -11.97 19.50 0.19
C LEU A 93 -12.44 20.45 1.28
N SER A 94 -13.75 20.39 1.56
CA SER A 94 -14.31 21.01 2.75
C SER A 94 -13.78 20.33 4.02
N ASP A 95 -13.79 21.02 5.15
CA ASP A 95 -13.33 20.45 6.42
C ASP A 95 -14.14 19.24 6.87
N ASP A 96 -15.44 19.21 6.57
CA ASP A 96 -16.31 18.08 6.92
C ASP A 96 -16.04 16.86 6.03
N ASP A 97 -15.81 17.07 4.73
CA ASP A 97 -15.45 15.98 3.80
C ASP A 97 -14.06 15.42 4.12
N ALA A 98 -13.08 16.30 4.38
CA ALA A 98 -11.73 15.91 4.78
C ALA A 98 -11.75 15.10 6.09
N ARG A 99 -12.54 15.55 7.08
CA ARG A 99 -12.71 14.83 8.35
C ARG A 99 -13.33 13.46 8.14
N SER A 100 -14.43 13.38 7.39
CA SER A 100 -15.10 12.10 7.13
C SER A 100 -14.18 11.10 6.40
N ALA A 101 -13.44 11.57 5.38
CA ALA A 101 -12.48 10.74 4.66
C ALA A 101 -11.30 10.31 5.54
N GLY A 102 -10.80 11.19 6.40
CA GLY A 102 -9.74 10.88 7.36
C GLY A 102 -10.17 9.84 8.40
N GLU A 103 -11.39 9.96 8.95
CA GLU A 103 -11.95 8.97 9.88
C GLU A 103 -12.11 7.60 9.23
N ALA A 104 -12.56 7.54 7.97
CA ALA A 104 -12.63 6.30 7.22
C ALA A 104 -11.27 5.63 7.07
N LEU A 105 -10.22 6.39 6.74
CA LEU A 105 -8.85 5.87 6.67
C LEU A 105 -8.34 5.38 8.02
N LEU A 106 -8.63 6.07 9.12
CA LEU A 106 -8.23 5.61 10.45
C LEU A 106 -8.90 4.30 10.83
N ASN A 107 -10.18 4.11 10.51
CA ASN A 107 -10.86 2.83 10.75
C ASN A 107 -10.19 1.67 9.97
N GLU A 108 -9.76 1.92 8.73
CA GLU A 108 -9.02 0.92 7.95
C GLU A 108 -7.61 0.65 8.52
N VAL A 109 -6.92 1.69 9.00
CA VAL A 109 -5.64 1.55 9.72
C VAL A 109 -5.85 0.71 10.99
N GLU A 110 -6.88 0.97 11.77
CA GLU A 110 -7.17 0.20 12.98
C GLU A 110 -7.43 -1.28 12.66
N ALA A 111 -8.21 -1.56 11.61
CA ALA A 111 -8.49 -2.92 11.16
C ALA A 111 -7.23 -3.68 10.68
N LEU A 112 -6.29 -3.00 10.02
CA LEU A 112 -5.06 -3.60 9.50
C LEU A 112 -3.92 -3.68 10.55
N SER A 113 -4.02 -2.90 11.62
CA SER A 113 -2.99 -2.78 12.68
C SER A 113 -2.55 -4.12 13.27
N PRO A 114 -3.44 -5.09 13.62
CA PRO A 114 -3.02 -6.37 14.17
C PRO A 114 -2.13 -7.16 13.21
N GLN A 115 -2.45 -7.14 11.92
CA GLN A 115 -1.69 -7.87 10.89
C GLN A 115 -0.30 -7.25 10.70
N VAL A 116 -0.21 -5.92 10.66
CA VAL A 116 1.07 -5.21 10.58
C VAL A 116 1.94 -5.45 11.81
N LYS A 117 1.33 -5.49 13.00
CA LYS A 117 2.04 -5.76 14.27
C LYS A 117 2.56 -7.19 14.36
N ALA A 118 1.87 -8.14 13.73
CA ALA A 118 2.29 -9.55 13.69
C ALA A 118 3.55 -9.77 12.84
N LEU A 119 3.88 -8.85 11.93
CA LEU A 119 5.11 -8.93 11.14
C LEU A 119 6.35 -8.65 12.00
N THR A 120 7.37 -9.50 11.86
CA THR A 120 8.64 -9.41 12.60
C THR A 120 9.54 -8.28 12.08
N ASP A 121 10.15 -7.52 12.99
CA ASP A 121 10.99 -6.36 12.65
C ASP A 121 12.41 -6.69 12.17
N ASP A 122 12.79 -7.97 12.14
CA ASP A 122 14.14 -8.39 11.76
C ASP A 122 14.46 -8.08 10.29
N ASP A 123 13.42 -8.03 9.44
CA ASP A 123 13.56 -7.70 8.02
C ASP A 123 13.53 -6.17 7.77
N PRO A 124 14.56 -5.58 7.11
CA PRO A 124 14.55 -4.19 6.67
C PRO A 124 13.29 -3.76 5.91
N PHE A 125 12.74 -4.64 5.09
CA PHE A 125 11.51 -4.39 4.35
C PHE A 125 10.31 -4.21 5.28
N VAL A 126 10.15 -5.05 6.32
CA VAL A 126 9.04 -4.93 7.28
C VAL A 126 9.14 -3.61 8.05
N ARG A 127 10.36 -3.19 8.41
CA ARG A 127 10.58 -1.88 9.05
C ARG A 127 10.16 -0.73 8.15
N ALA A 128 10.49 -0.77 6.85
CA ALA A 128 10.05 0.22 5.88
C ALA A 128 8.52 0.22 5.71
N LEU A 129 7.91 -0.97 5.71
CA LEU A 129 6.46 -1.13 5.63
C LEU A 129 5.75 -0.51 6.84
N LYS A 130 6.21 -0.79 8.06
CA LYS A 130 5.66 -0.20 9.29
C LYS A 130 5.82 1.32 9.31
N LYS A 131 6.95 1.85 8.84
CA LYS A 131 7.13 3.30 8.68
C LYS A 131 6.12 3.90 7.70
N THR A 132 5.88 3.23 6.56
CA THR A 132 4.86 3.65 5.59
C THR A 132 3.47 3.63 6.22
N PHE A 133 3.15 2.58 6.97
CA PHE A 133 1.88 2.47 7.68
C PHE A 133 1.68 3.58 8.73
N GLN A 134 2.73 3.98 9.44
CA GLN A 134 2.69 5.14 10.34
C GLN A 134 2.41 6.45 9.59
N GLN A 135 3.00 6.64 8.40
CA GLN A 135 2.73 7.82 7.58
C GLN A 135 1.25 7.90 7.19
N VAL A 136 0.61 6.77 6.85
CA VAL A 136 -0.84 6.71 6.57
C VAL A 136 -1.64 7.24 7.75
N SER A 137 -1.31 6.82 8.98
CA SER A 137 -2.02 7.29 10.18
C SER A 137 -1.86 8.79 10.39
N LEU A 138 -0.66 9.35 10.17
CA LEU A 138 -0.41 10.78 10.28
C LEU A 138 -1.16 11.57 9.20
N GLU A 139 -1.20 11.07 7.97
CA GLU A 139 -1.93 11.69 6.86
C GLU A 139 -3.45 11.70 7.09
N ALA A 140 -3.99 10.62 7.66
CA ALA A 140 -5.40 10.56 8.05
C ALA A 140 -5.70 11.55 9.19
N LEU A 141 -4.84 11.63 10.22
CA LEU A 141 -4.97 12.62 11.30
C LEU A 141 -4.85 14.06 10.79
N TYR A 142 -4.00 14.30 9.79
CA TYR A 142 -3.89 15.60 9.13
C TYR A 142 -5.23 15.99 8.50
N ALA A 143 -5.87 15.09 7.76
CA ALA A 143 -7.16 15.37 7.13
C ALA A 143 -8.26 15.71 8.15
N ILE A 144 -8.22 15.11 9.35
CA ILE A 144 -9.20 15.34 10.43
C ILE A 144 -8.96 16.65 11.18
N HIS A 145 -7.70 16.90 11.57
CA HIS A 145 -7.36 17.95 12.55
C HIS A 145 -6.52 19.08 11.98
N ARG A 146 -5.82 18.88 10.86
CA ARG A 146 -4.81 19.80 10.28
C ARG A 146 -3.59 20.08 11.17
N GLU A 147 -3.43 19.34 12.28
CA GLU A 147 -2.40 19.62 13.28
C GLU A 147 -1.09 18.86 13.07
N VAL A 148 -1.14 17.69 12.42
CA VAL A 148 0.02 16.79 12.31
C VAL A 148 0.21 16.37 10.86
N MET A 149 1.29 16.81 10.23
CA MET A 149 1.63 16.41 8.86
C MET A 149 2.63 15.26 8.86
N SER A 150 2.45 14.30 7.94
CA SER A 150 3.50 13.32 7.66
C SER A 150 4.69 14.02 6.98
N ALA A 151 5.87 13.40 7.07
CA ALA A 151 7.06 13.91 6.38
C ALA A 151 6.86 14.03 4.85
N ARG A 152 5.95 13.24 4.28
CA ARG A 152 5.62 13.31 2.84
C ARG A 152 4.78 14.54 2.52
N LEU A 153 3.74 14.80 3.31
CA LEU A 153 2.94 16.01 3.12
C LEU A 153 3.76 17.28 3.39
N GLN A 154 4.68 17.25 4.35
CA GLN A 154 5.61 18.36 4.59
C GLN A 154 6.50 18.65 3.38
N ALA A 155 6.99 17.61 2.70
CA ALA A 155 7.78 17.77 1.49
C ALA A 155 6.95 18.41 0.36
N LEU A 156 5.70 17.94 0.15
CA LEU A 156 4.80 18.49 -0.86
C LEU A 156 4.44 19.95 -0.61
N ASP A 157 4.15 20.32 0.65
CA ASP A 157 3.83 21.69 1.03
C ASP A 157 5.01 22.65 0.86
N ALA A 158 6.23 22.18 1.16
CA ALA A 158 7.45 22.93 0.91
C ALA A 158 7.72 23.15 -0.59
N GLU A 159 7.54 22.11 -1.42
CA GLU A 159 7.68 22.20 -2.88
C GLU A 159 6.68 23.20 -3.47
N ALA A 160 5.42 23.16 -3.04
CA ALA A 160 4.40 24.12 -3.48
C ALA A 160 4.70 25.57 -3.06
N SER A 161 5.33 25.74 -1.89
CA SER A 161 5.71 27.06 -1.37
C SER A 161 6.90 27.67 -2.11
N ASP A 162 7.88 26.86 -2.53
CA ASP A 162 9.06 27.31 -3.28
C ASP A 162 8.73 27.68 -4.74
N GLU A 163 7.67 27.11 -5.32
CA GLU A 163 7.19 27.44 -6.66
C GLU A 163 6.31 28.71 -6.73
N ALA A 164 5.86 29.24 -5.58
CA ALA A 164 5.07 30.46 -5.53
C ALA A 164 5.96 31.69 -5.87
N PRO A 165 5.62 32.49 -6.92
CA PRO A 165 6.42 33.67 -7.24
C PRO A 165 6.43 34.65 -6.05
N PRO A 166 7.54 35.36 -5.81
CA PRO A 166 7.63 36.29 -4.69
C PRO A 166 6.51 37.32 -4.80
N GLN A 167 5.64 37.38 -3.78
CA GLN A 167 4.65 38.44 -3.71
C GLN A 167 5.37 39.77 -3.47
N VAL A 168 5.58 40.49 -4.56
CA VAL A 168 6.09 41.86 -4.53
C VAL A 168 4.93 42.74 -4.05
N TRP A 169 5.00 43.17 -2.79
CA TRP A 169 4.12 44.20 -2.23
C TRP A 169 4.59 45.59 -2.67
#